data_AF-A0AAW7A1D6-F1
#
_entry.id   AF-A0AAW7A1D6-F1
#
_cell.length_a   1.000
_cell.length_b   1.000
_cell.length_c   1.000
_cell.angle_alpha   90.00
_cell.angle_beta   90.00
_cell.angle_gamma   90.00
#
_symmetry.space_group_name_H-M   'P 1'
#
loop_
_entity.id
_entity.type
_entity.pdbx_description
1 polymer ?
#
loop_
_entity_poly.entity_id
_entity_poly.type
_entity_poly.pdbx_seq_one_letter_code
_entity_poly.pdbx_strand_id
1 'polypeptide(L)'
;MSLFDLMFGLLNDMFFAAIPAVGFALVFNVPQRALVYCAVGGAIGHGSRYLMMQFGIPIEWATFFAATLVGMIGVYWSHRFLAHPKVFTVAALIPMVPGVFAYKAMIAMVEINHVGYSPELVATCMENFLKAMFIIAGLAVGLAVPGLLFYRRRPIV
;
A
#
# COMPACT_ATOMS: atom_id res chain seq x y z
N MET A 1 -12.76 -19.35 -9.09
CA MET A 1 -11.30 -19.54 -8.93
C MET A 1 -11.09 -20.75 -8.04
N SER A 2 -10.19 -21.68 -8.40
CA SER A 2 -9.91 -22.82 -7.51
C SER A 2 -9.12 -22.35 -6.29
N LEU A 3 -9.17 -23.11 -5.19
CA LEU A 3 -8.36 -22.81 -3.99
C LEU A 3 -6.86 -22.81 -4.32
N PHE A 4 -6.44 -23.72 -5.22
CA PHE A 4 -5.06 -23.81 -5.66
C PHE A 4 -4.61 -22.53 -6.37
N ASP A 5 -5.41 -22.01 -7.31
CA ASP A 5 -5.09 -20.77 -8.04
C ASP A 5 -5.03 -19.56 -7.08
N LEU A 6 -5.94 -19.51 -6.09
CA LEU A 6 -5.94 -18.45 -5.08
C LEU A 6 -4.65 -18.46 -4.26
N MET A 7 -4.25 -19.64 -3.75
CA MET A 7 -3.05 -19.78 -2.93
C MET A 7 -1.78 -19.48 -3.73
N PHE A 8 -1.71 -19.98 -4.96
CA PHE A 8 -0.57 -19.70 -5.84
C PHE A 8 -0.47 -18.21 -6.17
N GLY A 9 -1.58 -17.58 -6.54
CA GLY A 9 -1.63 -16.14 -6.81
C GLY A 9 -1.24 -15.30 -5.59
N LEU A 10 -1.71 -15.68 -4.39
CA LEU A 10 -1.35 -15.01 -3.14
C LEU A 10 0.14 -15.12 -2.84
N LEU A 11 0.73 -16.31 -2.94
CA LEU A 11 2.17 -16.50 -2.69
C LEU A 11 3.02 -15.70 -3.66
N ASN A 12 2.63 -15.67 -4.93
CA ASN A 12 3.30 -14.91 -5.97
C ASN A 12 3.24 -13.40 -5.69
N ASP A 13 2.04 -12.91 -5.37
CA ASP A 13 1.78 -11.51 -5.01
C ASP A 13 2.62 -11.06 -3.80
N MET A 14 2.62 -11.87 -2.73
CA MET A 14 3.41 -11.63 -1.52
C MET A 14 4.92 -11.63 -1.79
N PHE A 15 5.41 -12.58 -2.58
CA PHE A 15 6.84 -12.68 -2.93
C PHE A 15 7.31 -11.45 -3.71
N PHE A 16 6.59 -11.07 -4.76
CA PHE A 16 6.96 -9.91 -5.57
C PHE A 16 6.76 -8.58 -4.86
N ALA A 17 5.84 -8.47 -3.90
CA ALA A 17 5.70 -7.27 -3.07
C ALA A 17 6.85 -7.10 -2.07
N ALA A 18 7.44 -8.19 -1.58
CA ALA A 18 8.55 -8.14 -0.63
C ALA A 18 9.83 -7.52 -1.24
N ILE A 19 10.08 -7.75 -2.53
CA ILE A 19 11.28 -7.25 -3.24
C ILE A 19 11.36 -5.71 -3.23
N PRO A 20 10.37 -4.95 -3.75
CA PRO A 20 10.38 -3.49 -3.68
C PRO A 20 10.30 -2.97 -2.24
N ALA A 21 9.62 -3.67 -1.33
CA ALA A 21 9.63 -3.28 0.08
C ALA A 21 11.06 -3.28 0.68
N VAL A 22 11.86 -4.30 0.38
CA VAL A 22 13.29 -4.33 0.78
C VAL A 22 14.11 -3.28 0.04
N GLY A 23 13.90 -3.15 -1.28
CA GLY A 23 14.62 -2.16 -2.10
C GLY A 23 14.44 -0.74 -1.57
N PHE A 24 13.21 -0.33 -1.26
CA PHE A 24 12.94 0.99 -0.67
C PHE A 24 13.38 1.08 0.79
N ALA A 25 13.35 0.00 1.57
CA ALA A 25 13.91 0.01 2.91
C ALA A 25 15.42 0.33 2.88
N LEU A 26 16.15 -0.22 1.91
CA LEU A 26 17.56 0.14 1.68
C LEU A 26 17.73 1.61 1.31
N VAL A 27 16.90 2.14 0.40
CA VAL A 27 16.90 3.57 0.03
C VAL A 27 16.65 4.47 1.24
N PHE A 28 15.81 4.04 2.18
CA PHE A 28 15.53 4.77 3.41
C PHE A 28 16.53 4.49 4.54
N ASN A 29 17.65 3.82 4.26
CA ASN A 29 18.68 3.49 5.24
C ASN A 29 18.14 2.71 6.46
N VAL A 30 17.17 1.83 6.23
CA VAL A 30 16.68 0.92 7.29
C VAL A 30 17.82 -0.02 7.71
N PRO A 31 18.06 -0.22 9.02
CA PRO A 31 19.11 -1.13 9.48
C PRO A 31 18.96 -2.52 8.88
N GLN A 32 20.07 -3.18 8.53
CA GLN A 32 20.06 -4.49 7.86
C GLN A 32 19.21 -5.54 8.59
N ARG A 33 19.26 -5.56 9.93
CA ARG A 33 18.46 -6.48 10.77
C ARG A 33 16.95 -6.22 10.68
N ALA A 34 16.53 -5.01 10.31
CA ALA A 34 15.14 -4.62 10.16
C ALA A 34 14.57 -4.92 8.75
N LEU A 35 15.42 -5.15 7.73
CA LEU A 35 14.99 -5.36 6.34
C LEU A 35 14.04 -6.55 6.17
N VAL A 36 14.26 -7.64 6.93
CA VAL A 36 13.38 -8.82 6.90
C VAL A 36 11.95 -8.47 7.32
N TYR A 37 11.78 -7.53 8.26
CA TYR A 37 10.48 -7.08 8.71
C TYR A 37 9.82 -6.14 7.69
N CYS A 38 10.59 -5.37 6.93
CA CYS A 38 10.06 -4.62 5.78
C CYS A 38 9.57 -5.58 4.68
N ALA A 39 10.32 -6.65 4.40
CA ALA A 39 9.93 -7.69 3.43
C ALA A 39 8.62 -8.37 3.85
N VAL A 40 8.54 -8.83 5.09
CA VAL A 40 7.36 -9.49 5.66
C VAL A 40 6.18 -8.51 5.74
N GLY A 41 6.42 -7.25 6.13
CA GLY A 41 5.39 -6.21 6.14
C GLY A 41 4.83 -5.93 4.75
N GLY A 42 5.69 -5.86 3.73
CA GLY A 42 5.27 -5.68 2.34
C GLY A 42 4.47 -6.85 1.81
N ALA A 43 4.92 -8.08 2.10
CA ALA A 43 4.19 -9.30 1.77
C ALA A 43 2.81 -9.33 2.44
N ILE A 44 2.71 -9.07 3.74
CA ILE A 44 1.43 -9.07 4.47
C ILE A 44 0.51 -7.95 3.95
N GLY A 45 1.04 -6.75 3.75
CA GLY A 45 0.28 -5.62 3.24
C GLY A 45 -0.32 -5.92 1.87
N HIS A 46 0.52 -6.25 0.89
CA HIS A 46 0.05 -6.49 -0.47
C HIS A 46 -0.80 -7.76 -0.57
N GLY A 47 -0.41 -8.84 0.12
CA GLY A 47 -1.17 -10.10 0.14
C GLY A 47 -2.55 -9.96 0.77
N SER A 48 -2.70 -9.18 1.86
CA SER A 48 -4.02 -8.90 2.45
C SER A 48 -4.90 -8.09 1.51
N ARG A 49 -4.34 -7.08 0.83
CA ARG A 49 -5.03 -6.33 -0.23
C ARG A 49 -5.47 -7.25 -1.37
N TYR A 50 -4.58 -8.12 -1.85
CA TYR A 50 -4.87 -9.10 -2.89
C TYR A 50 -6.06 -10.00 -2.48
N LEU A 51 -6.01 -10.59 -1.28
CA LEU A 51 -7.11 -11.44 -0.78
C LEU A 51 -8.44 -10.70 -0.76
N MET A 52 -8.46 -9.50 -0.20
CA MET A 52 -9.68 -8.67 -0.16
C MET A 52 -10.25 -8.42 -1.56
N MET A 53 -9.40 -8.13 -2.54
CA MET A 53 -9.82 -7.94 -3.94
C MET A 53 -10.39 -9.23 -4.56
N GLN A 54 -9.85 -10.41 -4.23
CA GLN A 54 -10.41 -11.69 -4.70
C GLN A 54 -11.82 -11.96 -4.15
N PHE A 55 -12.17 -11.36 -3.03
CA PHE A 55 -13.52 -11.42 -2.44
C PHE A 55 -14.40 -10.22 -2.82
N GLY A 56 -14.03 -9.45 -3.85
CA GLY A 56 -14.85 -8.37 -4.41
C GLY A 56 -14.76 -7.04 -3.66
N ILE A 57 -13.84 -6.89 -2.71
CA ILE A 57 -13.60 -5.60 -2.05
C ILE A 57 -12.85 -4.68 -3.03
N PRO A 58 -13.34 -3.45 -3.29
CA PRO A 58 -12.66 -2.49 -4.15
C PRO A 58 -11.24 -2.20 -3.67
N ILE A 59 -10.35 -1.91 -4.62
CA ILE A 59 -8.91 -1.74 -4.38
C ILE A 59 -8.60 -0.64 -3.35
N GLU A 60 -9.42 0.41 -3.30
CA GLU A 60 -9.32 1.54 -2.38
C GLU A 60 -9.52 1.07 -0.93
N TRP A 61 -10.63 0.36 -0.67
CA TRP A 61 -10.96 -0.19 0.64
C TRP A 61 -9.99 -1.28 1.05
N ALA A 62 -9.65 -2.18 0.13
CA ALA A 62 -8.65 -3.22 0.38
C ALA A 62 -7.30 -2.60 0.79
N THR A 63 -6.89 -1.52 0.12
CA THR A 63 -5.64 -0.81 0.48
C THR A 63 -5.73 -0.14 1.85
N PHE A 64 -6.87 0.48 2.18
CA PHE A 64 -7.08 1.08 3.50
C PHE A 64 -6.95 0.06 4.64
N PHE A 65 -7.62 -1.09 4.53
CA PHE A 65 -7.57 -2.13 5.56
C PHE A 65 -6.18 -2.79 5.62
N ALA A 66 -5.53 -3.01 4.48
CA ALA A 66 -4.17 -3.55 4.42
C ALA A 66 -3.15 -2.59 5.08
N ALA A 67 -3.25 -1.29 4.80
CA ALA A 67 -2.41 -0.27 5.41
C ALA A 67 -2.63 -0.19 6.93
N THR A 68 -3.88 -0.30 7.37
CA THR A 68 -4.23 -0.40 8.79
C THR A 68 -3.57 -1.61 9.42
N LEU A 69 -3.70 -2.79 8.83
CA LEU A 69 -3.08 -4.03 9.31
C LEU A 69 -1.56 -3.91 9.46
N VAL A 70 -0.87 -3.42 8.43
CA VAL A 70 0.58 -3.20 8.47
C VAL A 70 0.95 -2.14 9.51
N GLY A 71 0.15 -1.09 9.66
CA GLY A 71 0.32 -0.09 10.70
C GLY A 71 0.26 -0.70 12.11
N MET A 72 -0.73 -1.55 12.37
CA MET A 72 -0.90 -2.24 13.66
C MET A 72 0.30 -3.14 13.97
N ILE A 73 0.74 -3.92 12.97
CA ILE A 73 1.94 -4.77 13.07
C ILE A 73 3.18 -3.90 13.33
N GLY A 74 3.30 -2.76 12.66
CA GLY A 74 4.39 -1.81 12.86
C GLY A 74 4.46 -1.24 14.28
N VAL A 75 3.31 -0.93 14.89
CA VAL A 75 3.25 -0.53 16.31
C VAL A 75 3.71 -1.68 17.20
N TYR A 76 3.23 -2.90 16.96
CA TYR A 76 3.68 -4.06 17.73
C TYR A 76 5.21 -4.29 17.62
N TRP A 77 5.76 -4.26 16.41
CA TRP A 77 7.20 -4.36 16.18
C TRP A 77 7.99 -3.22 16.82
N SER A 78 7.41 -2.01 16.87
CA SER A 78 8.07 -0.86 17.50
C SER A 78 8.36 -1.08 18.97
N HIS A 79 7.40 -1.63 19.71
CA HIS A 79 7.59 -2.00 21.11
C HIS A 79 8.55 -3.19 21.27
N ARG A 80 8.46 -4.18 20.37
CA ARG A 80 9.30 -5.39 20.44
C ARG A 80 10.78 -5.12 20.15
N PHE A 81 11.08 -4.19 19.25
CA PHE A 81 12.43 -3.90 18.76
C PHE A 81 12.96 -2.53 19.21
N LEU A 82 12.18 -1.78 20.00
CA LEU A 82 12.52 -0.43 20.48
C LEU A 82 12.92 0.51 19.33
N ALA A 83 12.24 0.38 18.20
CA ALA A 83 12.47 1.15 16.98
C ALA A 83 11.19 1.86 16.57
N HIS A 84 11.29 3.06 15.99
CA HIS A 84 10.12 3.80 15.57
C HIS A 84 9.29 3.02 14.51
N PRO A 85 7.94 2.93 14.58
CA PRO A 85 7.13 2.11 13.67
C PRO A 85 7.42 2.33 12.18
N LYS A 86 7.71 3.59 11.81
CA LYS A 86 8.04 4.01 10.43
C LYS A 86 9.25 3.29 9.83
N VAL A 87 10.17 2.75 10.65
CA VAL A 87 11.29 1.93 10.18
C VAL A 87 10.78 0.72 9.38
N PHE A 88 9.64 0.16 9.79
CA PHE A 88 9.05 -1.01 9.15
C PHE A 88 7.98 -0.63 8.13
N THR A 89 7.07 0.27 8.51
CA THR A 89 5.81 0.48 7.79
C THR A 89 5.94 1.29 6.51
N VAL A 90 6.84 2.28 6.45
CA VAL A 90 6.95 3.16 5.28
C VAL A 90 7.39 2.37 4.06
N ALA A 91 8.47 1.60 4.18
CA ALA A 91 8.96 0.76 3.09
C ALA A 91 8.00 -0.38 2.73
N ALA A 92 7.37 -1.00 3.74
CA ALA A 92 6.39 -2.07 3.55
C ALA A 92 5.16 -1.66 2.72
N LEU A 93 4.73 -0.40 2.80
CA LEU A 93 3.53 0.07 2.09
C LEU A 93 3.79 0.56 0.66
N ILE A 94 5.05 0.76 0.27
CA ILE A 94 5.40 1.26 -1.07
C ILE A 94 4.88 0.40 -2.23
N PRO A 95 4.90 -0.94 -2.17
CA PRO A 95 4.37 -1.76 -3.25
C PRO A 95 2.88 -1.51 -3.56
N MET A 96 2.13 -0.92 -2.63
CA MET A 96 0.71 -0.58 -2.81
C MET A 96 0.47 0.84 -3.33
N VAL A 97 1.53 1.65 -3.52
CA VAL A 97 1.40 3.00 -4.09
C VAL A 97 0.91 2.90 -5.54
N PRO A 98 -0.15 3.63 -5.93
CA PRO A 98 -0.85 3.44 -7.21
C PRO A 98 -0.14 4.13 -8.40
N GLY A 99 1.17 3.88 -8.57
CA GLY A 99 1.98 4.53 -9.60
C GLY A 99 1.46 4.27 -11.03
N VAL A 100 0.99 3.05 -11.32
CA VAL A 100 0.43 2.71 -12.64
C VAL A 100 -0.85 3.49 -12.94
N PHE A 101 -1.74 3.65 -11.97
CA PHE A 101 -2.96 4.45 -12.14
C PHE A 101 -2.60 5.93 -12.34
N ALA A 102 -1.71 6.48 -11.52
CA ALA A 102 -1.24 7.86 -11.69
C ALA A 102 -0.61 8.08 -13.07
N TYR A 103 0.22 7.14 -13.53
CA TYR A 103 0.88 7.23 -14.83
C TYR A 103 -0.11 7.14 -16.00
N LYS A 104 -1.09 6.23 -15.95
CA LYS A 104 -2.16 6.15 -16.95
C LYS A 104 -3.01 7.42 -17.03
N ALA A 105 -3.32 8.03 -15.89
CA ALA A 105 -4.04 9.30 -15.86
C ALA A 105 -3.23 10.42 -16.52
N MET A 106 -1.92 10.49 -16.26
CA MET A 106 -1.02 11.46 -16.91
C MET A 106 -0.93 11.23 -18.42
N ILE A 107 -0.79 9.99 -18.88
CA ILE A 107 -0.76 9.67 -20.32
C ILE A 107 -2.07 10.13 -20.97
N ALA A 108 -3.23 9.77 -20.41
CA ALA A 108 -4.52 10.17 -20.97
C ALA A 108 -4.67 11.70 -21.03
N MET A 109 -4.15 12.42 -20.03
CA MET A 109 -4.13 13.89 -20.03
C MET A 109 -3.24 14.48 -21.14
N VAL A 110 -2.05 13.91 -21.37
CA VAL A 110 -1.16 14.30 -22.48
C VAL A 110 -1.80 14.00 -23.83
N GLU A 111 -2.46 12.85 -23.98
CA GLU A 111 -3.17 12.49 -25.20
C GLU A 111 -4.32 13.46 -25.50
N ILE A 112 -5.13 13.83 -24.49
CA ILE A 112 -6.18 14.85 -24.66
C ILE A 112 -5.60 16.17 -25.19
N ASN A 113 -4.40 16.56 -24.73
CA ASN A 113 -3.74 17.76 -25.22
C ASN A 113 -3.26 17.64 -26.68
N HIS A 114 -2.79 16.46 -27.10
CA HIS A 114 -2.25 16.24 -28.43
C HIS A 114 -3.29 15.94 -29.50
N VAL A 115 -4.25 15.04 -29.22
CA VAL A 115 -5.24 14.57 -30.20
C VAL A 115 -6.63 15.19 -30.00
N GLY A 116 -6.82 15.92 -28.90
CA GLY A 116 -8.09 16.57 -28.56
C GLY A 116 -9.00 15.74 -27.67
N TYR A 117 -10.19 16.26 -27.41
CA TYR A 117 -11.17 15.63 -26.54
C TYR A 117 -11.73 14.33 -27.15
N SER A 118 -11.72 13.26 -26.36
CA SER A 118 -12.52 12.06 -26.57
C SER A 118 -13.17 11.63 -25.25
N PRO A 119 -14.45 11.18 -25.25
CA PRO A 119 -15.10 10.66 -24.06
C PRO A 119 -14.32 9.54 -23.38
N GLU A 120 -13.70 8.66 -24.16
CA GLU A 120 -12.92 7.52 -23.68
C GLU A 120 -11.62 7.96 -22.98
N LEU A 121 -10.92 8.95 -23.54
CA LEU A 121 -9.72 9.51 -22.93
C LEU A 121 -10.03 10.23 -21.61
N VAL A 122 -11.11 11.00 -21.57
CA VAL A 122 -11.54 11.69 -20.35
C VAL A 122 -11.97 10.69 -19.28
N ALA A 123 -12.73 9.64 -19.64
CA ALA A 123 -13.09 8.58 -18.71
C ALA A 123 -11.86 7.87 -18.15
N THR A 124 -10.90 7.51 -19.01
CA THR A 124 -9.64 6.87 -18.61
C THR A 124 -8.83 7.77 -17.67
N CYS A 125 -8.72 9.06 -17.99
CA CYS A 125 -8.03 10.05 -17.16
C CYS A 125 -8.67 10.14 -15.77
N MET A 126 -10.00 10.36 -15.72
CA MET A 126 -10.74 10.53 -14.47
C MET A 126 -10.75 9.26 -13.62
N GLU A 127 -10.98 8.09 -14.21
CA GLU A 127 -11.03 6.83 -13.47
C GLU A 127 -9.68 6.52 -12.82
N ASN A 128 -8.59 6.60 -13.58
CA ASN A 128 -7.26 6.30 -13.07
C ASN A 128 -6.80 7.36 -12.05
N PHE A 129 -7.13 8.63 -12.27
CA PHE A 129 -6.84 9.72 -11.33
C PHE A 129 -7.55 9.50 -10.00
N LEU A 130 -8.87 9.23 -10.03
CA LEU A 130 -9.66 8.99 -8.82
C LEU A 130 -9.20 7.73 -8.09
N LYS A 131 -8.93 6.63 -8.80
CA LYS A 131 -8.35 5.41 -8.22
C LYS A 131 -7.03 5.71 -7.52
N ALA A 132 -6.11 6.42 -8.18
CA ALA A 132 -4.82 6.77 -7.58
C ALA A 132 -5.00 7.63 -6.32
N MET A 133 -5.84 8.66 -6.39
CA MET A 133 -6.14 9.53 -5.25
C MET A 133 -6.73 8.75 -4.06
N PHE A 134 -7.73 7.91 -4.28
CA PHE A 134 -8.36 7.16 -3.19
C PHE A 134 -7.48 6.06 -2.62
N ILE A 135 -6.66 5.40 -3.43
CA ILE A 135 -5.67 4.45 -2.91
C ILE A 135 -4.63 5.17 -2.03
N ILE A 136 -4.13 6.35 -2.46
CA ILE A 136 -3.20 7.14 -1.63
C ILE A 136 -3.87 7.61 -0.34
N ALA A 137 -5.12 8.09 -0.41
CA ALA A 137 -5.88 8.47 0.78
C ALA A 137 -6.08 7.27 1.72
N GLY A 138 -6.43 6.10 1.18
CA GLY A 138 -6.56 4.85 1.92
C GLY A 138 -5.27 4.44 2.62
N LEU A 139 -4.13 4.52 1.93
CA LEU A 139 -2.80 4.28 2.53
C LEU A 139 -2.52 5.24 3.69
N ALA A 140 -2.73 6.54 3.46
CA ALA A 140 -2.43 7.58 4.44
C ALA A 140 -3.31 7.46 5.70
N VAL A 141 -4.62 7.31 5.52
CA VAL A 141 -5.57 7.18 6.63
C VAL A 141 -5.35 5.84 7.34
N GLY A 142 -5.25 4.74 6.59
CA GLY A 142 -5.07 3.40 7.17
C GLY A 142 -3.80 3.30 8.02
N LEU A 143 -2.67 3.82 7.53
CA LEU A 143 -1.42 3.85 8.30
C LEU A 143 -1.53 4.73 9.57
N ALA A 144 -2.39 5.75 9.58
CA ALA A 144 -2.59 6.63 10.72
C ALA A 144 -3.48 6.03 11.82
N VAL A 145 -4.33 5.05 11.50
CA VAL A 145 -5.30 4.43 12.45
C VAL A 145 -4.66 3.96 13.75
N PRO A 146 -3.56 3.16 13.76
CA PRO A 146 -2.91 2.74 15.01
C PRO A 146 -2.41 3.93 15.83
N GLY A 147 -1.90 4.97 15.17
CA GLY A 147 -1.50 6.23 15.78
C GLY A 147 -2.65 6.89 16.53
N LEU A 148 -3.83 6.93 15.90
CA LEU A 148 -5.04 7.53 16.47
C LEU A 148 -5.63 6.70 17.61
N LEU A 149 -5.52 5.37 17.55
CA LEU A 149 -6.07 4.45 18.55
C LEU A 149 -5.17 4.31 19.79
N PHE A 150 -3.86 4.19 19.62
CA PHE A 150 -2.93 3.86 20.71
C PHE A 150 -2.11 5.04 21.23
N TYR A 151 -1.77 6.01 20.38
CA TYR A 151 -0.97 7.15 20.81
C TYR A 151 -1.87 8.30 21.28
N ARG A 152 -2.10 8.35 22.59
CA ARG A 152 -2.88 9.43 23.23
C ARG A 152 -2.06 10.72 23.26
N ARG A 153 -2.61 11.81 22.70
CA ARG A 153 -1.93 13.13 22.58
C ARG A 153 -1.92 13.99 23.86
N ARG A 154 -2.60 13.60 24.94
CA ARG A 154 -2.62 14.36 26.21
C ARG A 154 -2.41 13.43 27.43
N PRO A 155 -1.54 13.80 28.39
CA PRO A 155 -1.49 13.14 29.69
C PRO A 155 -2.78 13.44 30.49
N ILE A 156 -3.19 12.53 31.39
CA ILE A 156 -4.36 12.71 32.30
C ILE A 156 -3.97 13.47 33.58
N VAL A 157 -2.75 14.00 33.66
CA VAL A 157 -2.31 14.83 34.78
C VAL A 157 -1.56 16.02 34.23
#